data_AF-A0A430HSK3-F1
#
_entry.id   AF-A0A430HSK3-F1
#
_cell.length_a   1.000
_cell.length_b   1.000
_cell.length_c   1.000
_cell.angle_alpha   90.00
_cell.angle_beta   90.00
_cell.angle_gamma   90.00
#
_symmetry.space_group_name_H-M   'P 1'
#
loop_
_entity.id
_entity.type
_entity.pdbx_description
1 polymer ?
#
loop_
_entity_poly.entity_id
_entity_poly.type
_entity_poly.pdbx_seq_one_letter_code
_entity_poly.pdbx_strand_id
1 'polypeptide(L)'
;MLSGATYAGHLRLAAARSGTEKIMVYWGVLESGRENLSTEVVSWVPILGALVPDENQRMRIRLKVALIAVKTGHWSMFSPEPFDDVDFSSRGSRAAGLRPGWRASRLLDP
;
A
#
# COMPACT_ATOMS: atom_id res chain seq x y z
N MET A 1 3.35 -23.42 22.41
CA MET A 1 2.32 -22.52 21.85
C MET A 1 2.56 -21.13 22.43
N LEU A 2 3.26 -20.24 21.71
CA LEU A 2 3.52 -18.87 22.19
C LEU A 2 2.24 -18.06 22.03
N SER A 3 1.63 -17.64 23.14
CA SER A 3 0.40 -16.85 23.15
C SER A 3 0.62 -15.49 22.49
N GLY A 4 -0.10 -15.14 21.42
CA GLY A 4 0.06 -13.86 20.71
C GLY A 4 -0.09 -12.59 21.58
N ALA A 5 -0.62 -12.71 22.80
CA ALA A 5 -0.69 -11.65 23.80
C ALA A 5 0.68 -11.06 24.17
N THR A 6 1.77 -11.83 24.10
CA THR A 6 3.12 -11.34 24.47
C THR A 6 3.73 -10.41 23.42
N TYR A 7 3.55 -10.71 22.12
CA TYR A 7 4.16 -9.89 21.05
C TYR A 7 3.55 -8.48 20.94
N ALA A 8 2.22 -8.37 21.03
CA ALA A 8 1.55 -7.07 21.03
C ALA A 8 1.95 -6.22 22.25
N GLY A 9 2.15 -6.86 23.40
CA GLY A 9 2.69 -6.22 24.60
C GLY A 9 4.12 -5.71 24.40
N HIS A 10 5.01 -6.55 23.85
CA HIS A 10 6.41 -6.18 23.59
C HIS A 10 6.55 -5.05 22.57
N LEU A 11 5.75 -5.06 21.50
CA LEU A 11 5.77 -4.00 20.49
C LEU A 11 5.33 -2.65 21.09
N ARG A 12 4.25 -2.63 21.89
CA ARG A 12 3.81 -1.40 22.57
C ARG A 12 4.81 -0.93 23.61
N LEU A 13 5.43 -1.85 24.35
CA LEU A 13 6.48 -1.51 25.31
C LEU A 13 7.71 -0.90 24.62
N ALA A 14 8.13 -1.45 23.48
CA ALA A 14 9.22 -0.91 22.68
C ALA A 14 8.88 0.51 22.18
N ALA A 15 7.66 0.69 21.66
CA ALA A 15 7.17 2.01 21.22
C ALA A 15 7.11 3.03 22.37
N ALA A 16 6.69 2.60 23.57
CA ALA A 16 6.67 3.46 24.75
C ALA A 16 8.08 3.89 25.15
N ARG A 17 9.05 2.96 25.11
CA ARG A 17 10.47 3.25 25.41
C ARG A 17 11.12 4.19 24.40
N SER A 18 10.68 4.17 23.15
CA SER A 18 11.15 5.11 22.12
C SER A 18 10.45 6.48 22.17
N GLY A 19 9.52 6.70 23.11
CA GLY A 19 8.74 7.93 23.18
C GLY A 19 7.64 8.04 22.11
N THR A 20 7.32 6.95 21.43
CA THR A 20 6.29 6.92 20.38
C THR A 20 4.90 6.89 20.99
N GLU A 21 4.03 7.81 20.58
CA GLU A 21 2.68 7.92 21.14
C GLU A 21 1.64 7.01 20.46
N LYS A 22 1.83 6.74 19.17
CA LYS A 22 0.89 6.02 18.32
C LYS A 22 1.62 5.02 17.44
N ILE A 23 1.07 3.82 17.31
CA ILE A 23 1.50 2.82 16.33
C ILE A 23 0.46 2.80 15.22
N MET A 24 0.91 2.91 13.97
CA MET A 24 0.07 2.72 12.80
C MET A 24 0.43 1.39 12.14
N VAL A 25 -0.56 0.53 11.96
CA VAL A 25 -0.43 -0.72 11.22
C VAL A 25 -1.32 -0.62 10.00
N TYR A 26 -0.78 -0.87 8.82
CA TYR A 26 -1.55 -0.91 7.59
C TYR A 26 -1.36 -2.24 6.88
N TRP A 27 -2.41 -2.70 6.24
CA TRP A 27 -2.38 -3.85 5.34
C TRP A 27 -3.39 -3.62 4.24
N GLY A 28 -3.19 -4.24 3.10
CA GLY A 28 -4.08 -4.03 1.98
C GLY A 28 -4.09 -5.16 0.99
N VAL A 29 -5.00 -5.03 0.03
CA VAL A 29 -5.16 -5.94 -1.09
C VAL A 29 -5.09 -5.11 -2.36
N LEU A 30 -4.28 -5.59 -3.30
CA LEU A 30 -4.27 -5.08 -4.67
C LEU A 30 -5.38 -5.79 -5.44
N GLU A 31 -6.27 -5.03 -6.05
CA GLU A 31 -7.38 -5.54 -6.85
C GLU A 31 -7.20 -5.08 -8.30
N SER A 32 -7.45 -5.98 -9.26
CA SER A 32 -7.59 -5.61 -10.67
C SER A 32 -9.06 -5.67 -11.09
N GLY A 33 -9.45 -4.69 -11.90
CA GLY A 33 -10.76 -4.52 -12.48
C GLY A 33 -10.73 -4.93 -13.95
N ARG A 34 -11.61 -5.85 -14.35
CA ARG A 34 -11.90 -6.11 -15.77
C ARG A 34 -13.20 -5.41 -16.14
N GLU A 35 -13.15 -4.58 -17.17
CA GLU A 35 -14.34 -4.00 -17.78
C GLU A 35 -15.05 -5.06 -18.63
N ASN A 36 -16.34 -5.25 -18.39
CA ASN A 36 -17.17 -6.06 -19.27
C ASN A 36 -17.82 -5.14 -20.31
N LEU A 37 -17.46 -5.30 -21.59
CA LEU A 37 -17.84 -4.41 -22.71
C LEU A 37 -19.35 -4.32 -22.98
N SER A 38 -20.18 -5.09 -22.27
CA SER A 38 -21.64 -5.09 -22.40
C SER A 38 -22.39 -4.28 -21.35
N THR A 39 -21.79 -3.95 -20.19
CA THR A 39 -22.55 -3.38 -19.05
C THR A 39 -21.84 -2.29 -18.23
N GLU A 40 -20.66 -1.78 -18.63
CA GLU A 40 -19.87 -0.79 -17.86
C GLU A 40 -19.55 -1.19 -16.39
N VAL A 41 -19.86 -2.43 -15.99
CA VAL A 41 -19.58 -2.94 -14.64
C VAL A 41 -18.14 -3.42 -14.59
N VAL A 42 -17.35 -2.80 -13.71
CA VAL A 42 -15.99 -3.23 -13.38
C VAL A 42 -16.07 -4.29 -12.29
N SER A 43 -15.64 -5.51 -12.59
CA SER A 43 -15.52 -6.57 -11.59
C SER A 43 -14.12 -6.53 -10.97
N TRP A 44 -14.06 -6.30 -9.65
CA TRP A 44 -12.81 -6.21 -8.88
C TRP A 44 -12.43 -7.58 -8.33
N VAL A 45 -11.25 -8.07 -8.70
CA VAL A 45 -10.70 -9.34 -8.22
C VAL A 45 -9.36 -9.12 -7.53
N PRO A 46 -9.10 -9.76 -6.38
CA PRO A 46 -7.81 -9.65 -5.70
C PRO A 46 -6.71 -10.30 -6.54
N ILE A 47 -5.56 -9.63 -6.65
CA ILE A 47 -4.40 -10.19 -7.32
C ILE A 47 -3.70 -11.16 -6.38
N LEU A 48 -3.72 -12.44 -6.73
CA LEU A 48 -3.05 -13.51 -6.00
C LEU A 48 -1.75 -13.88 -6.70
N GLY A 49 -0.62 -13.42 -6.17
CA GLY A 49 0.72 -13.72 -6.71
C GLY A 49 1.25 -12.67 -7.70
N ALA A 50 2.56 -12.71 -7.97
CA ALA A 50 3.34 -11.69 -8.69
C ALA A 50 3.01 -11.50 -10.19
N LEU A 51 1.91 -12.09 -10.67
CA LEU A 51 1.48 -12.01 -12.07
C LEU A 51 0.40 -10.95 -12.20
N VAL A 52 0.84 -9.72 -12.43
CA VAL A 52 -0.01 -8.62 -12.88
C VAL A 52 -0.24 -8.81 -14.38
N PRO A 53 -1.47 -9.09 -14.85
CA PRO A 53 -1.71 -9.29 -16.28
C PRO A 53 -1.61 -7.95 -17.02
N ASP A 54 -0.86 -7.91 -18.12
CA ASP A 54 -0.45 -6.70 -18.87
C ASP A 54 -1.52 -6.17 -19.85
N GLU A 55 -2.81 -6.46 -19.60
CA GLU A 55 -3.92 -6.04 -20.46
C GLU A 55 -4.86 -5.10 -19.71
N ASN A 56 -5.14 -3.91 -20.29
CA ASN A 56 -6.16 -2.90 -19.92
C ASN A 56 -6.95 -3.22 -18.65
N GLN A 57 -6.32 -3.05 -17.50
CA GLN A 57 -6.90 -3.36 -16.19
C GLN A 57 -6.91 -2.11 -15.34
N ARG A 58 -8.11 -1.76 -14.84
CA ARG A 58 -8.21 -0.80 -13.74
C ARG A 58 -7.55 -1.41 -12.52
N MET A 59 -6.71 -0.69 -11.81
CA MET A 59 -6.02 -1.21 -10.63
C MET A 59 -6.38 -0.34 -9.44
N ARG A 60 -6.60 -0.97 -8.28
CA ARG A 60 -6.78 -0.23 -7.04
C ARG A 60 -6.17 -0.94 -5.84
N ILE A 61 -5.75 -0.15 -4.87
CA ILE A 61 -5.28 -0.65 -3.58
C ILE A 61 -6.32 -0.33 -2.52
N ARG A 62 -6.81 -1.37 -1.85
CA ARG A 62 -7.65 -1.21 -0.66
C ARG A 62 -6.79 -1.35 0.57
N LEU A 63 -6.63 -0.26 1.31
CA LEU A 63 -5.89 -0.25 2.58
C LEU A 63 -6.84 -0.35 3.76
N LYS A 64 -6.44 -1.10 4.78
CA LYS A 64 -6.98 -1.06 6.14
C LYS A 64 -5.88 -0.56 7.04
N VAL A 65 -6.22 0.38 7.90
CA VAL A 65 -5.28 0.99 8.84
C VAL A 65 -5.83 0.86 10.24
N ALA A 66 -5.02 0.33 11.15
CA ALA A 66 -5.26 0.35 12.59
C ALA A 66 -4.32 1.37 13.24
N LEU A 67 -4.89 2.29 14.00
CA LEU A 67 -4.16 3.24 14.82
C LEU A 67 -4.28 2.83 16.28
N ILE A 68 -3.15 2.64 16.95
CA ILE A 68 -3.07 2.16 18.34
C ILE A 68 -2.42 3.24 19.19
N ALA A 69 -3.12 3.71 20.21
CA ALA A 69 -2.56 4.57 21.25
C ALA A 69 -1.64 3.75 22.16
N VAL A 70 -0.35 4.11 22.22
CA VAL A 70 0.65 3.33 22.97
C VAL A 70 0.38 3.34 24.47
N LYS A 71 0.01 4.51 25.02
CA LYS A 71 -0.22 4.72 26.45
C LYS A 71 -1.38 3.87 27.00
N THR A 72 -2.49 3.81 26.28
CA THR A 72 -3.72 3.15 26.75
C THR A 72 -3.96 1.78 26.12
N GLY A 73 -3.38 1.53 24.95
CA GLY A 73 -3.70 0.36 24.13
C GLY A 73 -5.03 0.46 23.37
N HIS A 74 -5.77 1.57 23.48
CA HIS A 74 -6.95 1.79 22.66
C HIS A 74 -6.57 1.83 21.18
N TRP A 75 -7.42 1.25 20.34
CA TRP A 75 -7.20 1.23 18.91
C TRP A 75 -8.49 1.49 18.14
N SER A 76 -8.33 2.06 16.95
CA SER A 76 -9.40 2.29 15.99
C SER A 76 -8.94 1.86 14.61
N MET A 77 -9.86 1.38 13.78
CA MET A 77 -9.58 1.01 12.40
C MET A 77 -10.33 1.92 11.44
N PHE A 78 -9.69 2.27 10.34
CA PHE A 78 -10.36 2.91 9.21
C PHE A 78 -9.80 2.36 7.89
N SER A 79 -10.56 2.57 6.82
CA SER A 79 -10.15 2.31 5.44
C SER A 79 -10.18 3.64 4.72
N PRO A 80 -9.07 4.16 4.18
CA PRO A 80 -9.14 5.29 3.26
C PRO A 80 -9.92 4.90 2.00
N GLU A 81 -10.39 5.90 1.27
CA GLU A 81 -10.92 5.70 -0.07
C GLU A 81 -9.83 5.08 -0.97
N PRO A 82 -10.15 4.02 -1.74
CA PRO A 82 -9.19 3.44 -2.67
C PRO A 82 -8.73 4.48 -3.68
N PHE A 83 -7.44 4.50 -3.95
CA PHE A 83 -6.90 5.22 -5.10
C PHE A 83 -6.96 4.27 -6.31
N ASP A 84 -7.72 4.68 -7.33
CA ASP A 84 -7.85 3.95 -8.58
C ASP A 84 -6.88 4.58 -9.60
N ASP A 85 -6.00 3.77 -10.19
CA ASP A 85 -5.12 4.19 -11.29
C ASP A 85 -5.45 3.43 -12.57
N VAL A 86 -5.36 4.14 -13.69
CA VAL A 86 -5.67 3.64 -15.04
C VAL A 86 -4.48 3.96 -15.92
N ASP A 87 -3.41 3.18 -15.79
CA ASP A 87 -2.21 3.38 -16.60
C ASP A 87 -2.19 2.41 -17.80
N PHE A 88 -1.81 2.93 -18.97
CA PHE A 88 -1.72 2.16 -20.20
C PHE A 88 -0.31 1.55 -20.33
N SER A 89 -0.14 0.31 -19.86
CA SER A 89 1.11 -0.43 -20.09
C SER A 89 1.17 -1.00 -21.51
N SER A 90 1.41 -0.14 -22.51
CA SER A 90 1.89 -0.66 -23.80
C SER A 90 3.37 -1.06 -23.66
N ARG A 91 3.79 -2.15 -24.31
CA ARG A 91 5.20 -2.63 -24.32
C ARG A 91 6.24 -1.55 -24.68
N GLY A 92 5.82 -0.41 -25.24
CA GLY A 92 6.64 0.76 -25.55
C GLY A 92 6.91 1.72 -24.38
N SER A 93 6.13 1.71 -23.29
CA SER A 93 6.31 2.67 -22.18
C SER A 93 7.45 2.27 -21.21
N ARG A 94 7.88 1.01 -21.20
CA ARG A 94 9.04 0.55 -20.39
C ARG A 94 10.36 1.19 -20.84
N ALA A 95 10.45 1.67 -22.08
CA ALA A 95 11.62 2.36 -22.62
C ALA A 95 11.64 3.87 -22.33
N ALA A 96 10.53 4.46 -21.87
CA ALA A 96 10.39 5.91 -21.71
C ALA A 96 10.82 6.45 -20.33
N GLY A 97 11.37 5.59 -19.46
CA GLY A 97 11.81 5.94 -18.10
C GLY A 97 13.12 6.75 -18.01
N LEU A 98 13.81 7.00 -19.13
CA LEU A 98 14.94 7.92 -19.14
C LEU A 98 14.45 9.34 -19.43
N ARG A 99 14.00 10.03 -18.38
CA ARG A 99 13.81 11.49 -18.44
C ARG A 99 15.19 12.16 -18.51
N PRO A 100 15.54 12.88 -19.59
CA PRO A 100 16.78 13.67 -19.64
C PRO A 100 16.57 14.93 -18.81
N GLY A 101 17.03 14.94 -17.55
CA GLY A 101 16.89 16.15 -16.73
C GLY A 101 17.28 16.04 -15.26
N TRP A 102 17.39 14.85 -14.69
CA TRP A 102 17.87 14.70 -13.31
C TRP A 102 19.40 14.72 -13.30
N ARG A 103 19.98 15.93 -13.43
CA ARG A 103 21.38 16.16 -13.04
C ARG A 103 21.50 15.95 -11.54
N ALA A 104 22.22 14.92 -11.16
CA ALA A 104 22.80 14.77 -9.83
C ALA A 104 23.79 15.94 -9.60
N SER A 105 23.31 17.04 -9.04
CA SER A 105 24.16 18.13 -8.60
C SER A 105 23.55 18.77 -7.37
N ARG A 106 23.58 18.03 -6.24
CA ARG A 106 23.65 18.61 -4.90
C ARG A 106 23.94 17.51 -3.87
N LEU A 107 25.13 16.92 -3.89
CA LEU A 107 25.59 16.08 -2.77
C LEU A 107 27.11 15.99 -2.61
N LEU A 108 27.88 16.91 -3.18
CA LEU A 108 29.29 17.12 -2.83
C LEU A 108 29.62 18.60 -3.05
N ASP A 109 29.82 19.31 -1.93
CA ASP A 109 30.90 20.29 -1.67
C ASP A 109 30.52 21.15 -0.44
N PRO A 110 31.48 21.48 0.44
CA PRO A 110 32.37 20.63 1.23
C PRO A 110 31.97 20.56 2.73
#